data_AF-A0A2A3MMB4-F1
#
_entry.id   AF-A0A2A3MMB4-F1
#
_cell.length_a   1.000
_cell.length_b   1.000
_cell.length_c   1.000
_cell.angle_alpha   90.00
_cell.angle_beta   90.00
_cell.angle_gamma   90.00
#
_symmetry.space_group_name_H-M   'P 1'
#
loop_
_entity.id
_entity.type
_entity.pdbx_description
1 polymer ?
#
loop_
_entity_poly.entity_id
_entity_poly.type
_entity_poly.pdbx_seq_one_letter_code
_entity_poly.pdbx_strand_id
1 'polypeptide(L)'
;MITKDQGLKFMKFRLMMILTAPTLAALDTLQGLASKDTEYLRQHRIMAPFEVQGVERQVAAAVRTRKRELKREQAAAIVMTAAMANMMQGSHASAS
;
A
#
# COMPACT_ATOMS: atom_id res chain seq x y z
N MET A 1 -20.70 -16.58 -11.01
CA MET A 1 -19.59 -17.14 -10.23
C MET A 1 -18.31 -16.87 -11.01
N ILE A 2 -17.28 -16.26 -10.41
CA ILE A 2 -16.03 -15.98 -11.15
C ILE A 2 -15.18 -17.26 -11.27
N THR A 3 -14.40 -17.36 -12.34
CA THR A 3 -13.46 -18.46 -12.53
C THR A 3 -12.18 -18.25 -11.73
N LYS A 4 -11.38 -19.30 -11.56
CA LYS A 4 -10.06 -19.22 -10.93
C LYS A 4 -9.17 -18.16 -11.58
N ASP A 5 -9.11 -18.12 -12.91
CA ASP A 5 -8.31 -17.14 -13.65
C ASP A 5 -8.77 -15.71 -13.41
N GLN A 6 -10.08 -15.49 -13.32
CA GLN A 6 -10.64 -14.18 -12.97
C GLN A 6 -10.26 -13.80 -11.54
N GLY A 7 -10.31 -14.74 -10.59
CA GLY A 7 -9.86 -14.54 -9.22
C GLY A 7 -8.37 -14.17 -9.13
N LEU A 8 -7.50 -14.87 -9.87
CA LEU A 8 -6.06 -14.56 -9.93
C LEU A 8 -5.77 -13.19 -10.54
N LYS A 9 -6.44 -12.84 -11.64
CA LYS A 9 -6.31 -11.50 -12.26
C LYS A 9 -6.73 -10.41 -11.29
N PHE A 10 -7.84 -10.62 -10.58
CA PHE A 10 -8.34 -9.70 -9.58
C PHE A 10 -7.35 -9.51 -8.42
N MET A 11 -6.80 -10.60 -7.86
CA MET A 11 -5.79 -10.50 -6.81
C MET A 11 -4.49 -9.84 -7.28
N LYS A 12 -4.08 -10.08 -8.53
CA LYS A 12 -2.93 -9.39 -9.14
C LYS A 12 -3.18 -7.88 -9.23
N PHE A 13 -4.37 -7.47 -9.64
CA PHE A 13 -4.74 -6.05 -9.68
C PHE A 13 -4.74 -5.43 -8.27
N ARG A 14 -5.30 -6.12 -7.28
CA ARG A 14 -5.27 -5.69 -5.88
C ARG A 14 -3.83 -5.51 -5.37
N LEU A 15 -2.94 -6.44 -5.67
CA LEU A 15 -1.53 -6.34 -5.31
C LEU A 15 -0.86 -5.13 -5.96
N MET A 16 -1.16 -4.83 -7.22
CA MET A 16 -0.64 -3.60 -7.85
C MET A 16 -1.14 -2.35 -7.15
N MET A 17 -2.43 -2.26 -6.82
CA MET A 17 -2.97 -1.11 -6.07
C MET A 17 -2.30 -0.95 -4.70
N ILE A 18 -2.03 -2.05 -3.99
CA ILE A 18 -1.32 -2.03 -2.70
C ILE A 18 0.08 -1.46 -2.87
N LEU A 19 0.81 -1.89 -3.90
CA LEU A 19 2.18 -1.44 -4.18
C LEU A 19 2.23 0.03 -4.63
N THR A 20 1.16 0.56 -5.21
CA THR A 20 1.08 1.96 -5.64
C THR A 20 0.22 2.84 -4.72
N ALA A 21 -0.10 2.35 -3.52
CA ALA A 21 -0.94 3.09 -2.59
C ALA A 21 -0.29 4.44 -2.24
N PRO A 22 -1.02 5.57 -2.38
CA PRO A 22 -0.44 6.91 -2.24
C PRO A 22 -0.31 7.36 -0.79
N THR A 23 -1.07 6.76 0.13
CA THR A 23 -1.10 7.15 1.55
C THR A 23 -1.24 5.92 2.44
N LEU A 24 -0.89 6.06 3.73
CA LEU A 24 -1.08 4.99 4.72
C LEU A 24 -2.57 4.62 4.86
N ALA A 25 -3.48 5.59 4.85
CA ALA A 25 -4.92 5.35 4.93
C ALA A 25 -5.46 4.57 3.72
N ALA A 26 -4.98 4.91 2.51
CA ALA A 26 -5.31 4.16 1.30
C ALA A 26 -4.77 2.72 1.36
N LEU A 27 -3.53 2.56 1.85
CA LEU A 27 -2.91 1.25 2.03
C LEU A 27 -3.70 0.36 3.01
N ASP A 28 -4.12 0.90 4.15
CA ASP A 28 -4.90 0.17 5.15
C ASP A 28 -6.28 -0.23 4.57
N THR A 29 -6.92 0.66 3.79
CA THR A 29 -8.17 0.35 3.08
C THR A 29 -7.98 -0.80 2.09
N LEU A 30 -6.90 -0.76 1.29
CA LEU A 30 -6.58 -1.80 0.31
C LEU A 30 -6.24 -3.14 0.95
N GLN A 31 -5.59 -3.14 2.11
CA GLN A 31 -5.36 -4.35 2.90
C GLN A 31 -6.69 -4.97 3.38
N GLY A 32 -7.61 -4.14 3.87
CA GLY A 32 -8.95 -4.58 4.27
C GLY A 32 -9.73 -5.20 3.10
N LEU A 33 -9.67 -4.59 1.92
CA LEU A 33 -10.28 -5.13 0.71
C LEU A 33 -9.62 -6.46 0.30
N ALA A 34 -8.30 -6.54 0.26
CA ALA A 34 -7.59 -7.77 -0.08
C ALA A 34 -7.93 -8.96 0.86
N SER A 35 -8.19 -8.67 2.13
CA SER A 35 -8.63 -9.67 3.10
C SER A 35 -10.04 -10.21 2.78
N LYS A 36 -10.96 -9.31 2.39
CA LYS A 36 -12.31 -9.72 1.92
C LYS A 36 -12.24 -10.49 0.61
N ASP A 37 -11.36 -10.06 -0.30
CA ASP A 37 -11.15 -10.68 -1.60
C ASP A 37 -10.65 -12.14 -1.44
N THR A 38 -9.66 -12.36 -0.58
CA THR A 38 -9.12 -13.71 -0.28
C THR A 38 -10.13 -14.60 0.44
N GLU A 39 -10.92 -14.04 1.35
CA GLU A 39 -12.00 -14.76 2.02
C GLU A 39 -13.10 -15.19 1.03
N TYR A 40 -13.48 -14.31 0.09
CA TYR A 40 -14.43 -14.65 -0.97
C TYR A 40 -13.92 -15.83 -1.82
N LEU A 41 -12.64 -15.79 -2.23
CA LEU A 41 -12.04 -16.88 -3.02
C LEU A 41 -12.04 -18.21 -2.27
N ARG A 42 -11.85 -18.18 -0.94
CA ARG A 42 -11.91 -19.35 -0.06
C ARG A 42 -13.34 -19.89 0.07
N GLN A 43 -14.30 -19.04 0.44
CA GLN A 43 -15.69 -19.44 0.70
C GLN A 43 -16.36 -20.06 -0.53
N HIS A 44 -16.09 -19.50 -1.70
CA HIS A 44 -16.66 -19.98 -2.96
C HIS A 44 -15.83 -21.09 -3.63
N ARG A 45 -14.77 -21.60 -2.97
CA ARG A 45 -13.89 -22.65 -3.48
C ARG A 45 -13.34 -22.35 -4.88
N ILE A 46 -13.10 -21.07 -5.17
CA ILE A 46 -12.57 -20.61 -6.46
C ILE A 46 -11.09 -21.01 -6.59
N MET A 47 -10.38 -21.06 -5.47
CA MET A 47 -8.99 -21.49 -5.36
C MET A 47 -8.82 -22.49 -4.23
N ALA A 48 -7.79 -23.34 -4.33
CA ALA A 48 -7.49 -24.26 -3.24
C ALA A 48 -6.95 -23.50 -2.01
N PRO A 49 -7.17 -24.00 -0.77
CA PRO A 49 -6.80 -23.27 0.44
C PRO A 49 -5.32 -22.84 0.51
N PHE A 50 -4.40 -23.68 0.04
CA PHE A 50 -2.96 -23.36 0.02
C PHE A 50 -2.62 -22.23 -0.95
N GLU A 51 -3.36 -22.11 -2.06
CA GLU A 51 -3.19 -21.04 -3.03
C GLU A 51 -3.66 -19.71 -2.44
N VAL A 52 -4.82 -19.72 -1.76
CA VAL A 52 -5.34 -18.54 -1.04
C VAL A 52 -4.32 -18.07 0.01
N GLN A 53 -3.75 -19.00 0.80
CA GLN A 53 -2.68 -18.67 1.76
C GLN A 53 -1.42 -18.11 1.08
N GLY A 54 -1.09 -18.58 -0.13
CA GLY A 54 -0.03 -18.01 -0.95
C GLY A 54 -0.29 -16.54 -1.27
N VAL A 55 -1.52 -16.22 -1.71
CA VAL A 55 -1.95 -14.85 -2.00
C VAL A 55 -1.95 -13.98 -0.76
N GLU A 56 -2.47 -14.46 0.38
CA GLU A 56 -2.46 -13.73 1.65
C GLU A 56 -1.04 -13.36 2.08
N ARG A 57 -0.07 -14.28 1.92
CA ARG A 57 1.34 -14.00 2.21
C ARG A 57 1.93 -12.93 1.28
N GLN A 58 1.59 -12.96 -0.01
CA GLN A 58 2.01 -11.94 -0.97
C GLN A 58 1.43 -10.57 -0.62
N VAL A 59 0.13 -10.50 -0.27
CA VAL A 59 -0.54 -9.28 0.18
C VAL A 59 0.14 -8.73 1.42
N ALA A 60 0.39 -9.56 2.43
CA ALA A 60 1.05 -9.14 3.65
C ALA A 60 2.48 -8.61 3.40
N ALA A 61 3.23 -9.24 2.49
CA ALA A 61 4.55 -8.76 2.08
C ALA A 61 4.48 -7.41 1.38
N ALA A 62 3.58 -7.26 0.40
CA ALA A 62 3.38 -6.01 -0.34
C ALA A 62 2.98 -4.85 0.59
N VAL A 63 2.06 -5.09 1.52
CA VAL A 63 1.64 -4.09 2.51
C VAL A 63 2.82 -3.65 3.38
N ARG A 64 3.62 -4.60 3.90
CA ARG A 64 4.79 -4.26 4.72
C ARG A 64 5.80 -3.41 3.94
N THR A 65 6.07 -3.77 2.70
CA THR A 65 6.99 -3.03 1.82
C THR A 65 6.47 -1.61 1.60
N ARG A 66 5.23 -1.46 1.10
CA ARG A 66 4.70 -0.12 0.79
C ARG A 66 4.53 0.75 2.03
N LYS A 67 4.17 0.17 3.18
CA LYS A 67 4.10 0.89 4.46
C LYS A 67 5.45 1.47 4.88
N ARG A 68 6.55 0.75 4.65
CA ARG A 68 7.90 1.24 4.95
C ARG A 68 8.28 2.39 4.01
N GLU A 69 7.97 2.28 2.73
CA GLU A 69 8.22 3.33 1.75
C GLU A 69 7.43 4.59 2.07
N LEU A 70 6.12 4.49 2.29
CA LEU A 70 5.27 5.63 2.65
C LEU A 70 5.76 6.34 3.92
N LYS A 71 6.23 5.61 4.93
CA LYS A 71 6.82 6.22 6.12
C LYS A 71 8.10 6.98 5.83
N ARG A 72 8.94 6.46 4.93
CA ARG A 72 10.17 7.16 4.49
C ARG A 72 9.83 8.41 3.67
N GLU A 73 8.86 8.32 2.77
CA GLU A 73 8.35 9.45 1.99
C GLU A 73 7.80 10.55 2.90
N GLN A 74 7.00 10.19 3.91
CA GLN A 74 6.51 11.14 4.91
C GLN A 74 7.64 11.81 5.70
N ALA A 75 8.64 11.04 6.14
CA ALA A 75 9.80 11.60 6.83
C ALA A 75 10.60 12.55 5.94
N ALA A 76 10.83 12.19 4.67
CA ALA A 76 11.51 13.04 3.70
C ALA A 76 10.75 14.34 3.43
N ALA A 77 9.41 14.28 3.34
CA ALA A 77 8.57 15.46 3.16
C ALA A 77 8.66 16.43 4.37
N ILE A 78 8.70 15.90 5.59
CA ILE A 78 8.88 16.70 6.82
C ILE A 78 10.25 17.38 6.80
N VAL A 79 11.31 16.63 6.48
CA VAL A 79 12.68 17.17 6.41
C VAL A 79 12.80 18.25 5.34
N MET A 80 12.24 18.04 4.14
CA MET A 80 12.23 19.05 3.08
C MET A 80 11.47 20.31 3.50
N THR A 81 10.29 20.16 4.12
CA THR A 81 9.51 21.31 4.61
C THR A 81 10.29 22.11 5.65
N ALA A 82 10.95 21.44 6.60
CA ALA A 82 11.78 22.09 7.60
C ALA A 82 12.99 22.80 6.98
N ALA A 83 13.66 22.18 5.99
CA ALA A 83 14.77 22.79 5.28
C ALA A 83 14.33 24.05 4.50
N MET A 84 13.18 24.00 3.81
CA MET A 84 12.61 25.16 3.12
C MET A 84 12.26 26.29 4.10
N ALA A 85 11.66 25.98 5.26
CA ALA A 85 11.35 26.98 6.28
C ALA A 85 12.61 27.69 6.81
N ASN A 86 13.68 26.94 7.06
CA ASN A 86 14.96 27.51 7.51
C ASN A 86 15.63 28.38 6.44
N MET A 87 15.55 28.01 5.16
CA MET A 87 16.08 28.85 4.06
C MET A 87 15.31 30.17 3.93
N MET A 88 13.98 30.17 4.08
CA MET A 88 13.18 31.40 4.01
C MET A 88 13.42 32.33 5.22
N GLN A 89 13.59 31.80 6.43
CA GLN A 89 13.94 32.62 7.60
C GLN A 89 15.36 33.21 7.50
N GLY A 90 16.33 32.46 6.96
CA GLY A 90 17.69 32.96 6.72
C GLY A 90 17.75 34.14 5.75
N SER A 91 16.87 34.16 4.73
CA SER A 91 16.77 35.27 3.77
C SER A 91 16.07 36.53 4.31
N HIS A 92 15.28 36.40 5.38
CA HIS A 92 14.66 37.57 6.05
C HIS A 92 15.57 38.18 7.13
N ALA A 93 16.51 37.43 7.69
CA ALA A 93 17.45 37.92 8.71
C ALA A 93 18.63 38.74 8.13
N SER A 94 18.84 38.72 6.81
CA SER A 94 19.94 39.40 6.12
C SER A 94 19.51 40.68 5.37
N ALA A 95 18.26 41.13 5.55
CA ALA A 95 17.70 42.34 4.94
C ALA A 95 17.41 43.46 5.97
N SER A 96 18.15 43.52 7.08
CA SER A 96 18.05 44.56 8.12
C SER A 96 19.38 45.27 8.32
#